data_AF-A0A7Y5M933-F1
#
_entry.id   AF-A0A7Y5M933-F1
#
_cell.length_a   1.000
_cell.length_b   1.000
_cell.length_c   1.000
_cell.angle_alpha   90.00
_cell.angle_beta   90.00
_cell.angle_gamma   90.00
#
_symmetry.space_group_name_H-M   'P 1'
#
loop_
_entity.id
_entity.type
_entity.pdbx_description
1 polymer ?
#
loop_
_entity_poly.entity_id
_entity_poly.type
_entity_poly.pdbx_seq_one_letter_code
_entity_poly.pdbx_strand_id
1 'polypeptide(L)'
;LDHPLDLDVEARITAAEVAYLLDAVNDQFPAAQVTPSDISACYAGVRPVIDDGQQDASKATRDHVVRDESGLVTLAGGKLTTFRLMAQDALALAAPHAGKAFATNDAALFTPAPPLNPHWSPAVRQRLTARYGAYAADWSADAPDDDLHTVPGTQTLWLELSIAARFEAVQHLGDLLLRRTRLGILLPQGALALLERIRALCAPHLGWSDARWDAETARYHALIAAHYQLPGATLPDLV
;
A
#
# COMPACT_ATOMS: atom_id res chain seq x y z
N LEU A 1 9.34 20.66 6.54
CA LEU A 1 9.37 19.23 6.91
C LEU A 1 10.07 18.53 5.77
N ASP A 2 11.40 18.55 5.81
CA ASP A 2 12.23 17.89 4.80
C ASP A 2 12.73 16.57 5.40
N HIS A 3 12.90 15.55 4.55
CA HIS A 3 13.43 14.26 4.96
C HIS A 3 14.95 14.26 4.76
N PRO A 4 15.76 14.32 5.84
CA PRO A 4 17.21 14.49 5.73
C PRO A 4 17.97 13.17 5.68
N LEU A 5 17.27 12.04 5.81
CA LEU A 5 17.89 10.72 5.84
C LEU A 5 18.08 10.20 4.42
N ASP A 6 18.95 9.20 4.30
CA ASP A 6 19.14 8.45 3.07
C ASP A 6 17.80 7.82 2.61
N LEU A 7 17.56 7.82 1.29
CA LEU A 7 16.35 7.23 0.70
C LEU A 7 16.28 5.71 0.86
N ASP A 8 17.41 5.06 1.16
CA ASP A 8 17.47 3.65 1.55
C ASP A 8 16.90 3.39 2.96
N VAL A 9 16.68 4.45 3.75
CA VAL A 9 16.07 4.36 5.08
C VAL A 9 14.58 4.64 4.99
N GLU A 10 13.76 3.72 5.48
CA GLU A 10 12.32 3.90 5.45
C GLU A 10 11.88 5.12 6.27
N ALA A 11 11.09 6.00 5.64
CA ALA A 11 10.62 7.21 6.28
C ALA A 11 9.68 6.88 7.45
N ARG A 12 9.73 7.71 8.49
CA ARG A 12 8.84 7.63 9.65
C ARG A 12 8.45 9.01 10.13
N ILE A 13 7.31 9.09 10.79
CA ILE A 13 6.85 10.33 11.40
C ILE A 13 7.73 10.73 12.60
N THR A 14 7.91 12.03 12.81
CA THR A 14 8.61 12.60 13.96
C THR A 14 7.63 13.08 15.03
N ALA A 15 8.10 13.26 16.28
CA ALA A 15 7.26 13.77 17.36
C ALA A 15 6.71 15.19 17.06
N ALA A 16 7.49 16.01 16.36
CA ALA A 16 7.07 17.34 15.93
C ALA A 16 5.94 17.28 14.90
N GLU A 17 6.00 16.34 13.95
CA GLU A 17 4.93 16.14 12.96
C GLU A 17 3.65 15.60 13.61
N VAL A 18 3.78 14.69 14.58
CA VAL A 18 2.63 14.21 15.37
C VAL A 18 1.94 15.37 16.08
N ALA A 19 2.69 16.20 16.80
CA ALA A 19 2.15 17.37 17.50
C ALA A 19 1.46 18.33 16.52
N TYR A 20 2.12 18.66 15.40
CA TYR A 20 1.57 19.52 14.36
C TYR A 20 0.22 19.02 13.81
N LEU A 21 0.10 17.72 13.54
CA LEU A 21 -1.15 17.14 13.02
C LEU A 21 -2.26 17.11 14.08
N LEU A 22 -1.93 16.78 15.33
CA LEU A 22 -2.89 16.79 16.44
C LEU A 22 -3.41 18.19 16.73
N ASP A 23 -2.53 19.20 16.72
CA ASP A 23 -2.91 20.61 16.89
C ASP A 23 -3.88 21.02 15.78
N ALA A 24 -3.58 20.70 14.52
CA ALA A 24 -4.46 21.03 13.39
C ALA A 24 -5.83 20.34 13.47
N VAL A 25 -5.88 19.06 13.86
CA VAL A 25 -7.14 18.32 13.99
C VAL A 25 -7.98 18.88 15.14
N ASN A 26 -7.37 19.17 16.29
CA ASN A 26 -8.09 19.69 17.45
C ASN A 26 -8.47 21.16 17.29
N ASP A 27 -7.74 21.96 16.51
CA ASP A 27 -8.16 23.30 16.12
C ASP A 27 -9.42 23.25 15.25
N GLN A 28 -9.43 22.38 14.24
CA GLN A 28 -10.58 22.23 13.34
C GLN A 28 -11.78 21.53 14.00
N PHE A 29 -11.53 20.61 14.93
CA PHE A 29 -12.54 19.81 15.63
C PHE A 29 -12.30 19.81 17.16
N PRO A 30 -12.53 20.93 17.87
CA PRO A 30 -12.17 21.05 19.29
C PRO A 30 -12.87 20.06 20.21
N ALA A 31 -14.08 19.62 19.85
CA ALA A 31 -14.84 18.64 20.63
C ALA A 31 -14.29 17.21 20.53
N ALA A 32 -13.46 16.90 19.52
CA ALA A 32 -12.91 15.56 19.32
C ALA A 32 -11.83 15.23 20.36
N GLN A 33 -11.07 16.23 20.81
CA GLN A 33 -10.02 16.08 21.83
C GLN A 33 -9.04 14.93 21.54
N VAL A 34 -8.64 14.80 20.28
CA VAL A 34 -7.79 13.70 19.81
C VAL A 34 -6.41 13.78 20.46
N THR A 35 -5.95 12.65 20.99
CA THR A 35 -4.67 12.50 21.70
C THR A 35 -3.77 11.49 20.98
N PRO A 36 -2.47 11.41 21.32
CA PRO A 36 -1.60 10.36 20.79
C PRO A 36 -2.13 8.94 21.05
N SER A 37 -2.87 8.71 22.15
CA SER A 37 -3.45 7.39 22.45
C SER A 37 -4.58 6.97 21.50
N ASP A 38 -5.14 7.90 20.74
CA ASP A 38 -6.19 7.60 19.75
C ASP A 38 -5.59 7.17 18.39
N ILE A 39 -4.27 7.28 18.22
CA ILE A 39 -3.57 6.94 16.98
C ILE A 39 -3.34 5.42 16.93
N SER A 40 -3.95 4.76 15.94
CA SER A 40 -3.79 3.31 15.73
C SER A 40 -2.51 2.94 14.97
N ALA A 41 -2.11 3.77 14.01
CA ALA A 41 -0.95 3.53 13.18
C ALA A 41 -0.39 4.85 12.63
N CYS A 42 0.87 4.82 12.21
CA CYS A 42 1.52 5.89 11.49
C CYS A 42 2.05 5.38 10.15
N TYR A 43 2.18 6.27 9.17
CA TYR A 43 2.95 6.01 7.97
C TYR A 43 3.53 7.34 7.48
N ALA A 44 4.66 7.26 6.78
CA ALA A 44 5.30 8.42 6.17
C ALA A 44 5.72 8.06 4.74
N GLY A 45 5.89 9.07 3.90
CA GLY A 45 6.34 8.89 2.53
C GLY A 45 7.11 10.11 2.05
N VAL A 46 8.16 9.87 1.27
CA VAL A 46 8.95 10.92 0.63
C VAL A 46 8.37 11.18 -0.76
N ARG A 47 8.20 12.45 -1.10
CA ARG A 47 7.74 12.84 -2.43
C ARG A 47 8.97 13.04 -3.33
N PRO A 48 9.06 12.35 -4.48
CA PRO A 48 10.11 12.62 -5.46
C PRO A 48 9.78 13.95 -6.15
N VAL A 49 10.44 15.02 -5.71
CA VAL A 49 10.29 16.35 -6.27
C VAL A 49 11.45 16.60 -7.22
N ILE A 50 11.16 17.12 -8.41
CA ILE A 50 12.20 17.51 -9.37
C ILE A 50 12.80 18.82 -8.87
N ASP A 51 14.11 18.85 -8.70
CA ASP A 51 14.83 20.08 -8.39
C ASP A 51 14.86 20.96 -9.64
N ASP A 52 14.06 22.03 -9.61
CA ASP A 52 14.01 23.08 -10.64
C ASP A 52 14.91 24.28 -10.28
N GLY A 53 15.76 24.14 -9.25
CA GLY A 53 16.64 25.18 -8.73
C GLY A 53 15.97 26.14 -7.73
N GLN A 54 14.73 25.87 -7.31
CA GLN A 54 14.04 26.68 -6.29
C GLN A 54 14.24 26.09 -4.89
N GLN A 55 14.65 26.93 -3.93
CA GLN A 55 15.00 26.53 -2.55
C GLN A 55 13.83 26.01 -1.69
N ASP A 56 12.59 26.05 -2.19
CA ASP A 56 11.37 25.71 -1.45
C ASP A 56 10.71 24.46 -2.07
N ALA A 57 10.86 23.29 -1.44
CA ALA A 57 10.25 22.02 -1.91
C ALA A 57 8.71 22.10 -2.02
N SER A 58 8.08 23.06 -1.33
CA SER A 58 6.65 23.34 -1.42
C SER A 58 6.22 24.06 -2.71
N LYS A 59 7.16 24.69 -3.42
CA LYS A 59 6.95 25.51 -4.64
C LYS A 59 7.46 24.85 -5.92
N ALA A 60 8.26 23.79 -5.82
CA ALA A 60 8.76 23.05 -6.97
C ALA A 60 7.62 22.53 -7.86
N THR A 61 7.82 22.62 -9.18
CA THR A 61 6.81 22.21 -10.16
C THR A 61 6.46 20.72 -10.00
N ARG A 62 5.15 20.41 -10.01
CA ARG A 62 4.64 19.02 -9.86
C ARG A 62 4.48 18.30 -11.20
N ASP A 63 5.18 18.78 -12.22
CA ASP A 63 5.12 18.19 -13.55
C ASP A 63 6.06 16.99 -13.62
N HIS A 64 5.76 16.06 -14.52
CA HIS A 64 6.64 14.93 -14.77
C HIS A 64 7.64 15.28 -15.86
N VAL A 65 8.81 14.67 -15.78
CA VAL A 65 9.85 14.79 -16.81
C VAL A 65 10.10 13.40 -17.37
N VAL A 66 10.06 13.30 -18.69
CA VAL A 66 10.48 12.11 -19.43
C VAL A 66 11.63 12.50 -20.35
N ARG A 67 12.76 11.80 -20.26
CA ARG A 67 13.96 12.07 -21.06
C ARG A 67 14.51 10.79 -21.67
N ASP A 68 15.07 10.91 -22.86
CA ASP A 68 15.89 9.88 -23.50
C ASP A 68 17.36 10.28 -23.37
N GLU A 69 18.12 9.47 -22.65
CA GLU A 69 19.54 9.64 -22.35
C GLU A 69 20.36 8.62 -23.14
N SER A 70 20.18 8.62 -24.47
CA SER A 70 20.84 7.70 -25.42
C SER A 70 20.45 6.23 -25.23
N GLY A 71 19.14 5.97 -25.14
CA GLY A 71 18.58 4.63 -24.96
C GLY A 71 18.19 4.30 -23.51
N LEU A 72 18.57 5.16 -22.55
CA LEU A 72 18.01 5.14 -21.20
C LEU A 72 16.82 6.11 -21.15
N VAL A 73 15.60 5.58 -21.01
CA VAL A 73 14.41 6.41 -20.83
C VAL A 73 14.17 6.63 -19.34
N THR A 74 14.33 7.88 -18.88
CA THR A 74 14.18 8.29 -17.48
C THR A 74 12.83 9.01 -17.30
N LEU A 75 12.00 8.52 -16.37
CA LEU A 75 10.74 9.14 -15.93
C LEU A 75 10.87 9.57 -14.46
N ALA A 76 10.72 10.86 -14.18
CA ALA A 76 10.80 11.42 -12.84
C ALA A 76 9.63 12.38 -12.53
N GLY A 77 9.29 12.49 -11.24
CA GLY A 77 8.24 13.39 -10.76
C GLY A 77 6.82 12.93 -11.09
N GLY A 78 5.93 13.91 -11.27
CA GLY A 78 4.52 13.70 -11.58
C GLY A 78 3.64 13.30 -10.39
N LYS A 79 2.43 12.85 -10.71
CA LYS A 79 1.37 12.54 -9.73
C LYS A 79 0.77 11.18 -10.02
N LEU A 80 0.24 10.52 -8.99
CA LEU A 80 -0.54 9.30 -9.17
C LEU A 80 -1.72 9.52 -10.13
N THR A 81 -2.32 10.71 -10.15
CA THR A 81 -3.45 11.04 -11.04
C THR A 81 -3.06 11.14 -12.52
N THR A 82 -1.77 11.34 -12.83
CA THR A 82 -1.27 11.48 -14.21
C THR A 82 -0.53 10.23 -14.69
N PHE A 83 -0.57 9.12 -13.93
CA PHE A 83 0.24 7.92 -14.19
C PHE A 83 0.11 7.38 -15.64
N ARG A 84 -1.09 7.38 -16.21
CA ARG A 84 -1.34 6.90 -17.57
C ARG A 84 -0.63 7.77 -18.61
N LEU A 85 -0.77 9.08 -18.48
CA LEU A 85 -0.12 10.04 -19.38
C LEU A 85 1.40 9.90 -19.30
N MET A 86 1.94 9.84 -18.08
CA MET A 86 3.38 9.64 -17.86
C MET A 86 3.91 8.34 -18.50
N ALA A 87 3.16 7.25 -18.35
CA ALA A 87 3.52 5.97 -18.97
C ALA A 87 3.45 6.04 -20.50
N GLN A 88 2.46 6.74 -21.07
CA GLN A 88 2.34 6.95 -22.50
C GLN A 88 3.50 7.77 -23.07
N ASP A 89 3.91 8.84 -22.39
CA ASP A 89 5.07 9.66 -22.79
C ASP A 89 6.37 8.84 -22.75
N ALA A 90 6.58 8.05 -21.69
CA ALA A 90 7.72 7.14 -21.58
C ALA A 90 7.74 6.08 -22.69
N LEU A 91 6.60 5.46 -23.00
CA LEU A 91 6.50 4.46 -24.07
C LEU A 91 6.72 5.08 -25.46
N ALA A 92 6.26 6.31 -25.69
CA ALA A 92 6.51 7.01 -26.95
C ALA A 92 8.01 7.23 -27.22
N LEU A 93 8.78 7.58 -26.18
CA LEU A 93 10.24 7.71 -26.28
C LEU A 93 10.96 6.36 -26.38
N ALA A 94 10.46 5.32 -25.69
CA ALA A 94 11.09 4.00 -25.69
C ALA A 94 10.83 3.20 -26.99
N ALA A 95 9.71 3.43 -27.68
CA ALA A 95 9.28 2.60 -28.81
C ALA A 95 10.28 2.53 -29.98
N PRO A 96 10.91 3.65 -30.42
CA PRO A 96 11.94 3.61 -31.46
C PRO A 96 13.14 2.72 -31.10
N HIS A 97 13.61 2.78 -29.85
CA HIS A 97 14.73 1.94 -29.36
C HIS A 97 14.41 0.45 -29.35
N ALA A 98 13.13 0.11 -29.12
CA ALA A 98 12.64 -1.26 -29.18
C ALA A 98 12.28 -1.73 -30.61
N GLY A 99 12.42 -0.86 -31.62
CA GLY A 99 11.99 -1.15 -33.00
C GLY A 99 10.47 -1.37 -33.11
N LYS A 100 9.68 -0.75 -32.24
CA LYS A 100 8.21 -0.90 -32.17
C LYS A 100 7.52 0.42 -32.52
N ALA A 101 6.32 0.34 -33.08
CA ALA A 101 5.41 1.48 -33.16
C ALA A 101 4.63 1.61 -31.84
N PHE A 102 4.39 2.84 -31.39
CA PHE A 102 3.53 3.14 -30.25
C PHE A 102 2.61 4.30 -30.60
N ALA A 103 1.34 4.18 -30.18
CA ALA A 103 0.36 5.25 -30.28
C ALA A 103 -0.43 5.30 -28.98
N THR A 104 -0.68 6.51 -28.50
CA THR A 104 -1.58 6.75 -27.38
C THR A 104 -3.00 6.37 -27.79
N ASN A 105 -3.76 5.84 -26.83
CA ASN A 105 -5.19 5.60 -27.00
C ASN A 105 -5.91 6.00 -25.71
N ASP A 106 -7.24 5.97 -25.75
CA ASP A 106 -8.13 6.21 -24.61
C ASP A 106 -8.86 4.93 -24.16
N ALA A 107 -8.26 3.76 -24.42
CA ALA A 107 -8.82 2.48 -24.00
C ALA A 107 -9.07 2.49 -22.48
N ALA A 108 -10.18 1.87 -22.06
CA ALA A 108 -10.55 1.74 -20.66
C ALA A 108 -9.38 1.15 -19.86
N LEU A 109 -9.04 1.79 -18.73
CA LEU A 109 -7.96 1.33 -17.86
C LEU A 109 -8.32 0.04 -17.11
N PHE A 110 -9.60 -0.12 -16.78
CA PHE A 110 -10.09 -1.24 -15.98
C PHE A 110 -11.09 -2.06 -16.79
N THR A 111 -10.89 -3.37 -16.77
CA THR A 111 -11.83 -4.33 -17.32
C THR A 111 -13.01 -4.50 -16.35
N PRO A 112 -14.27 -4.43 -16.81
CA PRO A 112 -15.43 -4.68 -15.98
C PRO A 112 -15.35 -6.06 -15.29
N ALA A 113 -15.78 -6.13 -14.04
CA ALA A 113 -15.82 -7.38 -13.31
C ALA A 113 -16.95 -8.28 -13.81
N PRO A 114 -16.72 -9.59 -13.98
CA PRO A 114 -17.79 -10.56 -14.16
C PRO A 114 -18.69 -10.63 -12.91
N PRO A 115 -19.94 -11.14 -13.04
CA PRO A 115 -20.81 -11.35 -11.88
C PRO A 115 -20.18 -12.36 -10.91
N LEU A 116 -20.26 -12.05 -9.62
CA LEU A 116 -19.84 -12.94 -8.52
C LEU A 116 -20.99 -13.84 -8.07
N ASN A 117 -20.68 -14.79 -7.18
CA ASN A 117 -21.67 -15.70 -6.61
C ASN A 117 -22.89 -14.92 -6.05
N PRO A 118 -24.10 -15.15 -6.58
CA PRO A 118 -25.29 -14.39 -6.20
C PRO A 118 -25.73 -14.66 -4.75
N HIS A 119 -25.26 -15.74 -4.12
CA HIS A 119 -25.57 -16.06 -2.73
C HIS A 119 -24.79 -15.23 -1.72
N TRP A 120 -23.65 -14.64 -2.11
CA TRP A 120 -22.90 -13.77 -1.22
C TRP A 120 -23.67 -12.49 -0.89
N SER A 121 -23.29 -11.81 0.18
CA SER A 121 -23.91 -10.52 0.48
C SER A 121 -23.55 -9.47 -0.60
N PRO A 122 -24.41 -8.46 -0.83
CA PRO A 122 -24.08 -7.35 -1.73
C PRO A 122 -22.77 -6.65 -1.37
N ALA A 123 -22.47 -6.52 -0.08
CA ALA A 123 -21.25 -5.88 0.42
C ALA A 123 -19.98 -6.67 0.05
N VAL A 124 -20.01 -8.00 0.21
CA VAL A 124 -18.89 -8.88 -0.20
C VAL A 124 -18.65 -8.78 -1.70
N ARG A 125 -19.73 -8.88 -2.50
CA ARG A 125 -19.60 -8.77 -3.96
C ARG A 125 -19.04 -7.42 -4.38
N GLN A 126 -19.61 -6.32 -3.87
CA GLN A 126 -19.15 -4.97 -4.18
C GLN A 126 -17.67 -4.80 -3.86
N ARG A 127 -17.24 -5.30 -2.70
CA ARG A 127 -15.86 -5.21 -2.26
C ARG A 127 -14.89 -5.97 -3.17
N LEU A 128 -15.17 -7.23 -3.45
CA LEU A 128 -14.31 -8.07 -4.30
C LEU A 128 -14.26 -7.52 -5.73
N THR A 129 -15.40 -7.10 -6.29
CA THR A 129 -15.46 -6.42 -7.59
C THR A 129 -14.62 -5.13 -7.60
N ALA A 130 -14.77 -4.27 -6.59
CA ALA A 130 -14.04 -3.01 -6.53
C ALA A 130 -12.52 -3.19 -6.38
N ARG A 131 -12.09 -4.25 -5.69
CA ARG A 131 -10.67 -4.51 -5.43
C ARG A 131 -9.98 -5.26 -6.56
N TYR A 132 -10.60 -6.32 -7.06
CA TYR A 132 -9.96 -7.26 -7.99
C TYR A 132 -10.48 -7.17 -9.41
N GLY A 133 -11.53 -6.39 -9.67
CA GLY A 133 -12.06 -6.13 -11.00
C GLY A 133 -12.37 -7.44 -11.75
N ALA A 134 -11.84 -7.58 -12.96
CA ALA A 134 -12.02 -8.76 -13.80
C ALA A 134 -11.59 -10.08 -13.14
N TYR A 135 -10.67 -10.04 -12.18
CA TYR A 135 -10.17 -11.24 -11.50
C TYR A 135 -11.04 -11.67 -10.32
N ALA A 136 -12.00 -10.84 -9.91
CA ALA A 136 -12.76 -11.07 -8.68
C ALA A 136 -13.45 -12.44 -8.68
N ALA A 137 -14.12 -12.84 -9.77
CA ALA A 137 -14.82 -14.13 -9.82
C ALA A 137 -13.85 -15.30 -9.73
N ASP A 138 -12.83 -15.31 -10.60
CA ASP A 138 -11.89 -16.42 -10.69
C ASP A 138 -11.07 -16.59 -9.40
N TRP A 139 -10.64 -15.48 -8.79
CA TRP A 139 -9.78 -15.54 -7.60
C TRP A 139 -10.55 -15.84 -6.31
N SER A 140 -11.87 -15.65 -6.31
CA SER A 140 -12.72 -15.93 -5.14
C SER A 140 -13.61 -17.17 -5.30
N ALA A 141 -13.52 -17.89 -6.42
CA ALA A 141 -14.45 -18.98 -6.77
C ALA A 141 -14.60 -20.04 -5.67
N ASP A 142 -13.49 -20.40 -5.01
CA ASP A 142 -13.43 -21.45 -3.98
C ASP A 142 -13.42 -20.88 -2.55
N ALA A 143 -13.86 -19.64 -2.36
CA ALA A 143 -13.83 -18.98 -1.05
C ALA A 143 -14.76 -19.69 -0.05
N PRO A 144 -14.25 -20.11 1.13
CA PRO A 144 -15.11 -20.63 2.19
C PRO A 144 -15.93 -19.48 2.81
N ASP A 145 -17.16 -19.78 3.21
CA ASP A 145 -18.08 -18.78 3.78
C ASP A 145 -17.48 -18.06 5.01
N ASP A 146 -16.71 -18.78 5.83
CA ASP A 146 -16.03 -18.25 7.02
C ASP A 146 -15.00 -17.14 6.70
N ASP A 147 -14.49 -17.10 5.48
CA ASP A 147 -13.51 -16.09 5.04
C ASP A 147 -14.16 -14.87 4.37
N LEU A 148 -15.49 -14.90 4.16
CA LEU A 148 -16.27 -13.79 3.64
C LEU A 148 -16.62 -12.76 4.71
N HIS A 149 -16.22 -12.98 5.96
CA HIS A 149 -16.34 -12.01 7.03
C HIS A 149 -15.18 -11.02 7.03
N THR A 150 -15.43 -9.80 7.50
CA THR A 150 -14.38 -8.80 7.65
C THR A 150 -13.47 -9.11 8.84
N VAL A 151 -12.18 -8.85 8.67
CA VAL A 151 -11.21 -8.68 9.73
C VAL A 151 -11.73 -7.57 10.66
N PRO A 152 -11.93 -7.84 11.97
CA PRO A 152 -12.50 -6.88 12.90
C PRO A 152 -11.82 -5.52 12.85
N GLY A 153 -12.61 -4.44 12.88
CA GLY A 153 -12.10 -3.07 12.80
C GLY A 153 -11.74 -2.59 11.40
N THR A 154 -11.91 -3.43 10.36
CA THR A 154 -11.64 -3.07 8.98
C THR A 154 -12.78 -3.48 8.05
N GLN A 155 -12.69 -3.07 6.80
CA GLN A 155 -13.56 -3.59 5.75
C GLN A 155 -12.94 -4.80 5.02
N THR A 156 -11.70 -5.18 5.34
CA THR A 156 -10.96 -6.27 4.68
C THR A 156 -11.53 -7.62 5.05
N LEU A 157 -11.92 -8.41 4.06
CA LEU A 157 -12.34 -9.80 4.19
C LEU A 157 -11.12 -10.67 4.47
N TRP A 158 -11.31 -11.71 5.28
CA TRP A 158 -10.27 -12.72 5.50
C TRP A 158 -9.81 -13.37 4.19
N LEU A 159 -10.74 -13.57 3.25
CA LEU A 159 -10.45 -14.09 1.90
C LEU A 159 -9.40 -13.28 1.13
N GLU A 160 -9.34 -11.96 1.33
CA GLU A 160 -8.39 -11.12 0.58
C GLU A 160 -6.94 -11.44 0.90
N LEU A 161 -6.66 -12.03 2.06
CA LEU A 161 -5.32 -12.40 2.49
C LEU A 161 -4.83 -13.64 1.71
N SER A 162 -5.69 -14.63 1.51
CA SER A 162 -5.35 -15.81 0.70
C SER A 162 -5.27 -15.46 -0.79
N ILE A 163 -6.16 -14.59 -1.30
CA ILE A 163 -6.06 -14.05 -2.66
C ILE A 163 -4.72 -13.33 -2.86
N ALA A 164 -4.36 -12.40 -1.96
CA ALA A 164 -3.11 -11.66 -2.04
C ALA A 164 -1.89 -12.59 -2.03
N ALA A 165 -1.89 -13.58 -1.12
CA ALA A 165 -0.84 -14.57 -1.02
C ALA A 165 -0.69 -15.41 -2.31
N ARG A 166 -1.80 -15.76 -2.96
CA ARG A 166 -1.81 -16.61 -4.16
C ARG A 166 -1.46 -15.85 -5.43
N PHE A 167 -1.91 -14.60 -5.58
CA PHE A 167 -1.96 -13.93 -6.88
C PHE A 167 -1.24 -12.58 -6.95
N GLU A 168 -0.83 -11.99 -5.82
CA GLU A 168 -0.32 -10.62 -5.80
C GLU A 168 1.19 -10.50 -5.49
N ALA A 169 1.93 -11.58 -5.77
CA ALA A 169 3.39 -11.66 -5.68
C ALA A 169 3.95 -11.24 -4.31
N VAL A 170 3.35 -11.73 -3.23
CA VAL A 170 3.82 -11.51 -1.86
C VAL A 170 5.16 -12.21 -1.65
N GLN A 171 6.23 -11.45 -1.38
CA GLN A 171 7.56 -11.98 -1.06
C GLN A 171 7.89 -11.82 0.43
N HIS A 172 7.29 -10.82 1.05
CA HIS A 172 7.50 -10.43 2.43
C HIS A 172 6.17 -10.18 3.15
N LEU A 173 6.11 -10.39 4.48
CA LEU A 173 4.89 -10.08 5.25
C LEU A 173 4.46 -8.61 5.12
N GLY A 174 5.42 -7.71 4.93
CA GLY A 174 5.15 -6.30 4.65
C GLY A 174 4.39 -6.08 3.34
N ASP A 175 4.63 -6.91 2.31
CA ASP A 175 3.87 -6.84 1.07
C ASP A 175 2.42 -7.17 1.32
N LEU A 176 2.15 -8.24 2.06
CA LEU A 176 0.80 -8.66 2.41
C LEU A 176 0.09 -7.63 3.28
N LEU A 177 0.70 -7.21 4.39
CA LEU A 177 0.01 -6.48 5.47
C LEU A 177 0.06 -4.97 5.30
N LEU A 178 1.10 -4.39 4.68
CA LEU A 178 1.19 -2.95 4.48
C LEU A 178 0.71 -2.52 3.08
N ARG A 179 0.89 -3.36 2.07
CA ARG A 179 0.61 -2.99 0.67
C ARG A 179 -0.66 -3.64 0.11
N ARG A 180 -0.74 -4.97 0.13
CA ARG A 180 -1.83 -5.72 -0.51
C ARG A 180 -3.13 -5.64 0.24
N THR A 181 -3.13 -5.74 1.57
CA THR A 181 -4.35 -5.70 2.39
C THR A 181 -4.48 -4.38 3.17
N ARG A 182 -3.36 -3.76 3.52
CA ARG A 182 -3.22 -2.55 4.36
C ARG A 182 -3.63 -2.74 5.83
N LEU A 183 -3.78 -3.98 6.30
CA LEU A 183 -4.10 -4.25 7.71
C LEU A 183 -3.10 -3.59 8.68
N GLY A 184 -1.82 -3.56 8.31
CA GLY A 184 -0.76 -2.99 9.16
C GLY A 184 -0.84 -1.49 9.39
N ILE A 185 -1.65 -0.75 8.61
CA ILE A 185 -1.90 0.69 8.81
C ILE A 185 -3.36 1.00 9.14
N LEU A 186 -4.23 -0.02 9.15
CA LEU A 186 -5.64 0.12 9.52
C LEU A 186 -5.91 -0.37 10.95
N LEU A 187 -5.07 -1.26 11.46
CA LEU A 187 -5.20 -1.84 12.79
C LEU A 187 -4.05 -1.40 13.70
N PRO A 188 -4.29 -1.31 15.02
CA PRO A 188 -3.25 -1.07 16.00
C PRO A 188 -2.09 -2.06 15.87
N GLN A 189 -0.89 -1.58 16.17
CA GLN A 189 0.32 -2.42 16.30
C GLN A 189 0.58 -3.28 15.06
N GLY A 190 0.28 -2.78 13.87
CA GLY A 190 0.55 -3.49 12.62
C GLY A 190 -0.24 -4.79 12.43
N ALA A 191 -1.39 -4.96 13.10
CA ALA A 191 -2.16 -6.21 13.08
C ALA A 191 -1.39 -7.45 13.60
N LEU A 192 -0.34 -7.26 14.42
CA LEU A 192 0.49 -8.35 14.93
C LEU A 192 -0.32 -9.41 15.70
N ALA A 193 -1.38 -8.99 16.41
CA ALA A 193 -2.27 -9.89 17.14
C ALA A 193 -3.03 -10.90 16.24
N LEU A 194 -3.01 -10.71 14.92
CA LEU A 194 -3.72 -11.56 13.96
C LEU A 194 -2.80 -12.52 13.20
N LEU A 195 -1.49 -12.51 13.48
CA LEU A 195 -0.49 -13.24 12.69
C LEU A 195 -0.74 -14.75 12.63
N GLU A 196 -1.25 -15.35 13.71
CA GLU A 196 -1.58 -16.79 13.73
C GLU A 196 -2.62 -17.14 12.65
N ARG A 197 -3.75 -16.42 12.62
CA ARG A 197 -4.79 -16.63 11.61
C ARG A 197 -4.31 -16.25 10.21
N ILE A 198 -3.54 -15.18 10.09
CA ILE A 198 -2.93 -14.77 8.80
C ILE A 198 -2.03 -15.89 8.26
N ARG A 199 -1.16 -16.47 9.10
CA ARG A 199 -0.30 -17.59 8.73
C ARG A 199 -1.12 -18.80 8.30
N ALA A 200 -2.16 -19.16 9.04
CA ALA A 200 -3.03 -20.29 8.69
C ALA A 200 -3.67 -20.13 7.29
N LEU A 201 -4.10 -18.92 6.94
CA LEU A 201 -4.71 -18.62 5.64
C LEU A 201 -3.69 -18.54 4.49
N CYS A 202 -2.51 -17.97 4.75
CA CYS A 202 -1.56 -17.64 3.68
C CYS A 202 -0.48 -18.72 3.46
N ALA A 203 -0.11 -19.48 4.49
CA ALA A 203 0.96 -20.47 4.39
C ALA A 203 0.75 -21.51 3.27
N PRO A 204 -0.47 -22.03 3.01
CA PRO A 204 -0.71 -22.95 1.91
C PRO A 204 -0.42 -22.38 0.51
N HIS A 205 -0.42 -21.06 0.37
CA HIS A 205 -0.26 -20.37 -0.91
C HIS A 205 1.15 -19.80 -1.12
N LEU A 206 1.84 -19.41 -0.05
CA LEU A 206 3.16 -18.79 -0.13
C LEU A 206 4.31 -19.80 -0.26
N GLY A 207 4.09 -21.05 0.16
CA GLY A 207 5.13 -22.08 0.11
C GLY A 207 6.35 -21.79 1.01
N TRP A 208 6.18 -20.92 2.01
CA TRP A 208 7.23 -20.59 2.97
C TRP A 208 7.38 -21.71 4.01
N SER A 209 8.62 -22.02 4.37
CA SER A 209 8.90 -22.87 5.52
C SER A 209 8.54 -22.17 6.83
N ASP A 210 8.39 -22.93 7.91
CA ASP A 210 8.17 -22.37 9.24
C ASP A 210 9.29 -21.41 9.65
N ALA A 211 10.55 -21.77 9.36
CA ALA A 211 11.69 -20.89 9.60
C ALA A 211 11.60 -19.56 8.82
N ARG A 212 11.07 -19.56 7.59
CA ARG A 212 10.84 -18.32 6.83
C ARG A 212 9.69 -17.52 7.44
N TRP A 213 8.62 -18.17 7.90
CA TRP A 213 7.53 -17.49 8.60
C TRP A 213 8.00 -16.79 9.87
N ASP A 214 8.84 -17.45 10.67
CA ASP A 214 9.37 -16.88 11.91
C ASP A 214 10.32 -15.70 11.60
N ALA A 215 11.18 -15.85 10.59
CA ALA A 215 12.06 -14.78 10.12
C ALA A 215 11.28 -13.56 9.58
N GLU A 216 10.24 -13.81 8.77
CA GLU A 216 9.39 -12.74 8.25
C GLU A 216 8.57 -12.05 9.34
N THR A 217 8.13 -12.81 10.36
CA THR A 217 7.41 -12.28 11.51
C THR A 217 8.29 -11.34 12.32
N ALA A 218 9.53 -11.76 12.62
CA ALA A 218 10.52 -10.92 13.28
C ALA A 218 10.85 -9.67 12.45
N ARG A 219 11.07 -9.83 11.14
CA ARG A 219 11.35 -8.73 10.22
C ARG A 219 10.19 -7.73 10.16
N TYR A 220 8.95 -8.23 10.13
CA TYR A 220 7.76 -7.40 10.09
C TYR A 220 7.53 -6.66 11.41
N HIS A 221 7.70 -7.33 12.55
CA HIS A 221 7.61 -6.71 13.87
C HIS A 221 8.58 -5.54 14.01
N ALA A 222 9.85 -5.75 13.66
CA ALA A 222 10.87 -4.70 13.68
C ALA A 222 10.51 -3.51 12.76
N LEU A 223 9.98 -3.80 11.56
CA LEU A 223 9.51 -2.77 10.63
C LEU A 223 8.37 -1.93 11.23
N ILE A 224 7.37 -2.59 11.83
CA ILE A 224 6.25 -1.89 12.46
C ILE A 224 6.73 -1.02 13.61
N ALA A 225 7.56 -1.56 14.50
CA ALA A 225 8.08 -0.84 15.66
C ALA A 225 8.86 0.42 15.25
N ALA A 226 9.67 0.32 14.20
CA ALA A 226 10.57 1.40 13.81
C ALA A 226 9.90 2.49 12.95
N HIS A 227 8.87 2.16 12.17
CA HIS A 227 8.38 3.06 11.10
C HIS A 227 6.86 3.29 11.07
N TYR A 228 6.06 2.38 11.64
CA TYR A 228 4.59 2.43 11.51
C TYR A 228 3.86 2.69 12.83
N GLN A 229 4.58 3.09 13.86
CA GLN A 229 4.04 3.44 15.18
C GLN A 229 4.47 4.85 15.57
N LEU A 230 3.87 5.37 16.65
CA LEU A 230 4.29 6.64 17.23
C LEU A 230 5.75 6.58 17.69
N PRO A 231 6.50 7.70 17.61
CA PRO A 231 7.86 7.76 18.14
C PRO A 231 7.89 7.37 19.62
N GLY A 232 8.69 6.34 19.95
CA GLY A 232 8.82 5.83 21.32
C GLY A 232 7.73 4.84 21.75
N ALA A 233 6.81 4.43 20.86
CA ALA A 233 5.86 3.38 21.15
C ALA A 233 6.55 2.01 21.32
N THR A 234 6.05 1.22 22.27
CA THR A 234 6.49 -0.16 22.49
C THR A 234 5.47 -1.12 21.91
N LEU A 235 5.94 -2.10 21.15
CA LEU A 235 5.12 -3.23 20.70
C LEU A 235 5.19 -4.39 21.69
N PRO A 236 4.17 -5.24 21.75
CA PRO A 236 4.25 -6.50 22.49
C PRO A 236 5.35 -7.39 21.92
N ASP A 237 5.97 -8.19 22.77
CA ASP A 237 6.92 -9.22 22.33
C ASP A 237 6.20 -10.26 21.45
N LEU A 238 6.97 -10.83 20.51
CA LEU A 238 6.50 -11.97 19.72
C LEU A 238 6.34 -13.17 20.65
N VAL A 239 5.16 -13.79 20.63
CA VAL A 239 4.84 -15.03 21.36
C VAL A 239 5.41 -16.23 20.62
#